data_AF-A0A3D1PLY4-F1
#
_entry.id   AF-A0A3D1PLY4-F1
#
_cell.length_a   1.000
_cell.length_b   1.000
_cell.length_c   1.000
_cell.angle_alpha   90.00
_cell.angle_beta   90.00
_cell.angle_gamma   90.00
#
_symmetry.space_group_name_H-M   'P 1'
#
loop_
_entity.id
_entity.type
_entity.pdbx_description
1 polymer ?
#
loop_
_entity_poly.entity_id
_entity_poly.type
_entity_poly.pdbx_seq_one_letter_code
_entity_poly.pdbx_strand_id
1 'polypeptide(L)'
;MVEVHWFKIQADIFDNEKIKKLLNSRDGDTYCRVWFQLLALAAKCNAHGAVLLGENIPITIDDLARIMNKTVNKLTTIMQQLVNLHMIFVEDGTIYIKNWDVYQNLDKLEKIKEDNRKRQQRFRDKQMINNDTVTLDNAEDKNREEKIRIENDSGFKD
;
A
#
# COMPACT_ATOMS: atom_id res chain seq x y z
N MET A 1 -31.75 -20.97 2.95
CA MET A 1 -30.65 -20.86 3.95
C MET A 1 -30.14 -19.43 3.88
N VAL A 2 -29.99 -18.73 5.01
CA VAL A 2 -29.37 -17.40 5.02
C VAL A 2 -27.88 -17.61 4.85
N GLU A 3 -27.35 -17.30 3.68
CA GLU A 3 -25.92 -17.35 3.41
C GLU A 3 -25.25 -16.21 4.17
N VAL A 4 -24.55 -16.56 5.26
CA VAL A 4 -23.88 -15.59 6.12
C VAL A 4 -22.58 -15.16 5.43
N HIS A 5 -22.59 -13.96 4.86
CA HIS A 5 -21.42 -13.33 4.27
C HIS A 5 -20.65 -12.58 5.36
N TRP A 6 -19.45 -13.04 5.72
CA TRP A 6 -18.57 -12.39 6.69
C TRP A 6 -17.28 -11.89 6.01
N PHE A 7 -16.67 -10.89 6.63
CA PHE A 7 -15.30 -10.47 6.35
C PHE A 7 -14.57 -10.26 7.67
N LYS A 8 -13.25 -10.42 7.66
CA LYS A 8 -12.40 -10.26 8.85
C LYS A 8 -11.65 -8.93 8.76
N ILE A 9 -11.53 -8.27 9.89
CA ILE A 9 -10.70 -7.07 10.06
C ILE A 9 -9.61 -7.36 11.08
N GLN A 10 -8.43 -6.79 10.86
CA GLN A 10 -7.38 -6.89 11.87
C GLN A 10 -7.77 -6.04 13.10
N ALA A 11 -7.44 -6.52 14.30
CA ALA A 11 -7.78 -5.83 15.54
C ALA A 11 -7.12 -4.44 15.66
N ASP A 12 -5.99 -4.25 14.98
CA ASP A 12 -5.22 -3.02 14.86
C ASP A 12 -5.63 -2.15 13.65
N ILE A 13 -6.86 -2.30 13.13
CA ILE A 13 -7.32 -1.55 11.93
C ILE A 13 -7.21 -0.03 12.10
N PHE A 14 -7.37 0.49 13.32
CA PHE A 14 -7.24 1.92 13.61
C PHE A 14 -5.78 2.39 13.71
N ASP A 15 -4.82 1.47 13.82
CA ASP A 15 -3.39 1.78 13.71
C ASP A 15 -2.94 1.93 12.26
N ASN A 16 -3.76 1.49 11.30
CA ASN A 16 -3.48 1.64 9.88
C ASN A 16 -3.39 3.12 9.47
N GLU A 17 -2.27 3.50 8.87
CA GLU A 17 -2.00 4.87 8.43
C GLU A 17 -3.04 5.44 7.46
N LYS A 18 -3.66 4.61 6.63
CA LYS A 18 -4.74 5.06 5.73
C LYS A 18 -6.01 5.39 6.51
N ILE A 19 -6.37 4.56 7.50
CA ILE A 19 -7.52 4.80 8.38
C ILE A 19 -7.31 6.05 9.23
N LYS A 20 -6.12 6.22 9.82
CA LYS A 20 -5.74 7.46 10.53
C LYS A 20 -5.88 8.69 9.63
N LYS A 21 -5.39 8.63 8.38
CA LYS A 21 -5.54 9.73 7.42
C LYS A 21 -6.99 10.06 7.10
N LEU A 22 -7.86 9.06 7.00
CA LEU A 22 -9.31 9.30 6.82
C LEU A 22 -9.89 9.99 8.05
N LEU A 23 -9.61 9.47 9.25
CA LEU A 23 -10.13 9.99 10.52
C LEU A 23 -9.67 11.41 10.84
N ASN A 24 -8.46 11.79 10.41
CA ASN A 24 -7.93 13.15 10.60
C ASN A 24 -8.57 14.22 9.70
N SER A 25 -9.43 13.83 8.76
CA SER A 25 -10.16 14.79 7.93
C SER A 25 -11.36 15.39 8.69
N ARG A 26 -11.83 16.57 8.26
CA ARG A 26 -12.98 17.26 8.90
C ARG A 26 -14.23 16.36 9.04
N ASP A 27 -14.44 15.43 8.12
CA ASP A 27 -15.58 14.51 8.12
C ASP A 27 -15.12 13.05 8.31
N GLY A 28 -14.06 12.83 9.10
CA GLY A 28 -13.34 11.55 9.18
C GLY A 28 -14.21 10.33 9.48
N ASP A 29 -15.17 10.46 10.39
CA ASP A 29 -16.15 9.41 10.70
C ASP A 29 -16.97 9.00 9.47
N THR A 30 -17.30 9.97 8.61
CA THR A 30 -18.04 9.69 7.37
C THR A 30 -17.18 8.93 6.38
N TYR A 31 -15.91 9.29 6.22
CA TYR A 31 -14.99 8.53 5.36
C TYR A 31 -14.81 7.10 5.87
N CYS A 32 -14.60 6.94 7.17
CA CYS A 32 -14.42 5.65 7.81
C CYS A 32 -15.66 4.77 7.65
N ARG A 33 -16.86 5.33 7.89
CA ARG A 33 -18.14 4.64 7.67
C ARG A 33 -18.28 4.16 6.22
N VAL A 34 -18.05 5.03 5.23
CA VAL A 34 -18.17 4.67 3.81
C VAL A 34 -17.21 3.53 3.46
N TRP A 35 -15.98 3.58 3.95
CA TRP A 35 -15.01 2.51 3.75
C TRP A 35 -15.52 1.15 4.25
N PHE A 36 -16.00 1.08 5.50
CA PHE A 36 -16.54 -0.17 6.04
C PHE A 36 -17.83 -0.64 5.33
N GLN A 37 -18.66 0.30 4.85
CA GLN A 37 -19.83 -0.06 4.05
C GLN A 37 -19.43 -0.67 2.70
N LEU A 38 -18.37 -0.17 2.05
CA LEU A 38 -17.84 -0.76 0.82
C LEU A 38 -17.29 -2.18 1.07
N LEU A 39 -16.57 -2.41 2.17
CA LEU A 39 -16.11 -3.75 2.56
C LEU A 39 -17.29 -4.71 2.75
N ALA A 40 -18.35 -4.26 3.42
CA ALA A 40 -19.56 -5.07 3.62
C ALA A 40 -20.28 -5.39 2.30
N LEU A 41 -20.36 -4.43 1.37
CA LEU A 41 -20.94 -4.65 0.05
C LEU A 41 -20.12 -5.68 -0.75
N ALA A 42 -18.80 -5.53 -0.79
CA ALA A 42 -17.92 -6.50 -1.44
C ALA A 42 -18.00 -7.90 -0.82
N ALA A 43 -18.14 -7.99 0.51
CA ALA A 43 -18.33 -9.26 1.21
C ALA A 43 -19.62 -9.95 0.80
N LYS A 44 -20.70 -9.19 0.64
CA LYS A 44 -22.02 -9.70 0.23
C LYS A 44 -22.03 -10.26 -1.19
N CYS A 45 -21.22 -9.69 -2.09
CA CYS A 45 -21.15 -10.15 -3.48
C CYS A 45 -20.18 -11.32 -3.67
N ASN A 46 -19.20 -11.48 -2.78
CA ASN A 46 -18.14 -12.51 -2.85
C ASN A 46 -17.40 -12.59 -4.21
N ALA A 47 -17.40 -11.50 -4.98
CA ALA A 47 -16.85 -11.43 -6.33
C ALA A 47 -15.44 -10.80 -6.32
N HIS A 48 -14.50 -11.41 -5.60
CA HIS A 48 -13.09 -10.98 -5.53
C HIS A 48 -12.88 -9.50 -5.16
N GLY A 49 -13.76 -8.93 -4.34
CA GLY A 49 -13.67 -7.54 -3.89
C GLY A 49 -14.41 -6.54 -4.77
N ALA A 50 -15.15 -7.00 -5.78
CA ALA A 50 -16.06 -6.15 -6.55
C ALA A 50 -17.23 -5.68 -5.70
N VAL A 51 -17.58 -4.40 -5.84
CA VAL A 51 -18.75 -3.78 -5.21
C VAL A 51 -19.90 -3.80 -6.21
N LEU A 52 -20.81 -4.77 -6.05
CA LEU A 52 -21.92 -5.04 -6.98
C LEU A 52 -23.28 -4.92 -6.28
N LEU A 53 -24.31 -4.57 -7.04
CA LEU A 53 -25.70 -4.64 -6.64
C LEU A 53 -26.20 -6.03 -7.01
N GLY A 54 -26.46 -6.87 -6.01
CA GLY A 54 -26.81 -8.27 -6.24
C GLY A 54 -25.60 -9.05 -6.77
N GLU A 55 -25.82 -9.86 -7.80
CA GLU A 55 -24.80 -10.80 -8.30
C GLU A 55 -23.87 -10.21 -9.37
N ASN A 56 -24.34 -9.31 -10.25
CA ASN A 56 -23.55 -8.92 -11.44
C ASN A 56 -23.72 -7.46 -11.92
N ILE A 57 -24.41 -6.60 -11.18
CA ILE A 57 -24.64 -5.21 -11.61
C ILE A 57 -23.62 -4.30 -10.90
N PRO A 58 -22.69 -3.63 -11.61
CA PRO A 58 -21.78 -2.67 -10.97
C PRO A 58 -22.55 -1.57 -10.25
N ILE A 59 -22.21 -1.27 -8.99
CA ILE A 59 -22.86 -0.17 -8.26
C ILE A 59 -22.28 1.16 -8.73
N THR A 60 -23.14 2.05 -9.21
CA THR A 60 -22.76 3.41 -9.56
C THR A 60 -22.55 4.30 -8.33
N ILE A 61 -21.90 5.45 -8.49
CA ILE A 61 -21.78 6.42 -7.40
C ILE A 61 -23.16 6.92 -6.95
N ASP A 62 -24.10 7.11 -7.87
CA ASP A 62 -25.48 7.53 -7.55
C ASP A 62 -26.21 6.50 -6.68
N ASP A 63 -26.06 5.21 -6.99
CA ASP A 63 -26.65 4.13 -6.20
C ASP A 63 -26.02 4.05 -4.80
N LEU A 64 -24.69 4.14 -4.71
CA LEU A 64 -24.00 4.18 -3.42
C LEU A 64 -24.42 5.39 -2.59
N ALA A 65 -24.62 6.56 -3.22
CA ALA A 65 -25.03 7.78 -2.54
C ALA A 65 -26.42 7.59 -1.91
N ARG A 66 -27.35 6.95 -2.65
CA ARG A 66 -28.67 6.59 -2.15
C ARG A 66 -28.60 5.56 -1.01
N ILE A 67 -27.84 4.48 -1.19
CA ILE A 67 -27.69 3.40 -0.19
C ILE A 67 -27.07 3.92 1.11
N MET A 68 -26.06 4.79 1.01
CA MET A 68 -25.31 5.30 2.15
C MET A 68 -25.95 6.55 2.78
N ASN A 69 -27.04 7.06 2.18
CA ASN A 69 -27.72 8.30 2.54
C ASN A 69 -26.76 9.51 2.55
N LYS A 70 -26.14 9.76 1.40
CA LYS A 70 -25.20 10.88 1.16
C LYS A 70 -25.55 11.59 -0.15
N THR A 71 -25.10 12.82 -0.30
CA THR A 71 -25.16 13.50 -1.60
C THR A 71 -24.12 12.89 -2.54
N VAL A 72 -24.42 12.87 -3.85
CA VAL A 72 -23.50 12.39 -4.89
C VAL A 72 -22.16 13.11 -4.78
N ASN A 73 -22.16 14.45 -4.66
CA ASN A 73 -20.94 15.23 -4.49
C ASN A 73 -20.10 14.77 -3.29
N LYS A 74 -20.74 14.56 -2.14
CA LYS A 74 -20.04 14.13 -0.93
C LYS A 74 -19.43 12.74 -1.12
N LEU A 75 -20.17 11.83 -1.73
CA LEU A 75 -19.67 10.49 -1.99
C LEU A 75 -18.55 10.50 -3.03
N THR A 76 -18.66 11.27 -4.12
CA THR A 76 -17.60 11.43 -5.13
C THR A 76 -16.29 11.87 -4.48
N THR A 77 -16.32 12.86 -3.59
CA THR A 77 -15.12 13.29 -2.84
C THR A 77 -14.54 12.15 -2.00
N ILE A 78 -15.38 11.36 -1.33
CA ILE A 78 -14.93 10.22 -0.53
C ILE A 78 -14.29 9.15 -1.42
N MET A 79 -14.92 8.80 -2.55
CA MET A 79 -14.40 7.81 -3.49
C MET A 79 -13.05 8.24 -4.07
N GLN A 80 -12.90 9.51 -4.44
CA GLN A 80 -11.62 10.08 -4.87
C GLN A 80 -10.54 9.93 -3.79
N GLN A 81 -10.85 10.22 -2.53
CA GLN A 81 -9.90 10.05 -1.43
C GLN A 81 -9.50 8.58 -1.24
N LEU A 82 -10.44 7.63 -1.36
CA LEU A 82 -10.15 6.20 -1.26
C LEU A 82 -9.28 5.70 -2.43
N VAL A 83 -9.48 6.22 -3.65
CA VAL A 83 -8.61 5.96 -4.81
C VAL A 83 -7.19 6.52 -4.56
N ASN A 84 -7.09 7.76 -4.09
CA ASN A 84 -5.82 8.43 -3.78
C ASN A 84 -5.02 7.69 -2.69
N LEU A 85 -5.70 7.12 -1.70
CA LEU A 85 -5.08 6.27 -0.68
C LEU A 85 -4.83 4.84 -1.15
N HIS A 86 -5.13 4.51 -2.41
CA HIS A 86 -5.03 3.17 -2.98
C HIS A 86 -5.76 2.13 -2.12
N MET A 87 -6.97 2.46 -1.68
CA MET A 87 -7.87 1.55 -0.96
C MET A 87 -8.85 0.86 -1.91
N ILE A 88 -9.23 1.56 -2.98
CA ILE A 88 -10.06 1.04 -4.06
C ILE A 88 -9.45 1.37 -5.42
N PHE A 89 -9.96 0.74 -6.47
CA PHE A 89 -9.75 1.12 -7.87
C PHE A 89 -11.04 0.89 -8.67
N VAL A 90 -11.12 1.47 -9.87
CA VAL A 90 -12.25 1.30 -10.78
C VAL A 90 -11.74 0.69 -12.08
N GLU A 91 -12.37 -0.39 -12.52
CA GLU A 91 -12.08 -1.10 -13.77
C GLU A 91 -13.41 -1.44 -14.43
N ASP A 92 -13.58 -1.10 -15.71
CA ASP A 92 -14.82 -1.28 -16.49
C ASP A 92 -16.08 -0.78 -15.77
N GLY A 93 -15.98 0.37 -15.09
CA GLY A 93 -17.08 0.97 -14.33
C GLY A 93 -17.40 0.28 -13.00
N THR A 94 -16.67 -0.78 -12.63
CA THR A 94 -16.84 -1.51 -11.39
C THR A 94 -15.80 -1.08 -10.35
N ILE A 95 -16.24 -0.84 -9.12
CA ILE A 95 -15.36 -0.51 -8.00
C ILE A 95 -14.85 -1.80 -7.36
N TYR A 96 -13.54 -1.86 -7.13
CA TYR A 96 -12.87 -2.99 -6.48
C TYR A 96 -12.13 -2.56 -5.23
N ILE A 97 -12.22 -3.36 -4.18
CA ILE A 97 -11.42 -3.25 -2.96
C ILE A 97 -10.00 -3.77 -3.24
N LYS A 98 -8.97 -2.95 -3.01
CA LYS A 98 -7.57 -3.42 -3.11
C LYS A 98 -7.26 -4.40 -1.99
N ASN A 99 -6.44 -5.40 -2.31
CA ASN A 99 -6.01 -6.44 -1.35
C ASN A 99 -7.18 -7.19 -0.70
N TRP A 100 -8.26 -7.44 -1.44
CA TRP A 100 -9.46 -8.10 -0.93
C TRP A 100 -9.18 -9.43 -0.23
N ASP A 101 -8.23 -10.23 -0.73
CA ASP A 101 -7.83 -11.50 -0.12
C ASP A 101 -7.46 -11.38 1.38
N VAL A 102 -6.96 -10.22 1.82
CA VAL A 102 -6.61 -9.96 3.23
C VAL A 102 -7.84 -10.00 4.15
N TYR A 103 -9.00 -9.59 3.63
CA TYR A 103 -10.26 -9.52 4.37
C TYR A 103 -11.02 -10.86 4.38
N GLN A 104 -10.72 -11.76 3.43
CA GLN A 104 -11.38 -13.07 3.30
C GLN A 104 -10.53 -14.23 3.86
N ASN A 105 -9.21 -14.21 3.69
CA ASN A 105 -8.37 -15.39 3.91
C ASN A 105 -7.11 -15.07 4.74
N LEU A 106 -7.08 -15.53 6.00
CA LEU A 106 -5.92 -15.36 6.90
C LEU A 106 -4.69 -16.18 6.43
N ASP A 107 -4.89 -17.37 5.87
CA ASP A 107 -3.79 -18.28 5.52
C ASP A 107 -2.97 -17.73 4.35
N LYS A 108 -3.64 -17.08 3.39
CA LYS A 108 -2.97 -16.33 2.32
C LYS A 108 -2.23 -15.11 2.86
N LEU A 109 -2.76 -14.44 3.88
CA LEU A 109 -2.13 -13.25 4.48
C LEU A 109 -0.80 -13.58 5.15
N GLU A 110 -0.72 -14.68 5.92
CA GLU A 110 0.55 -15.14 6.50
C GLU A 110 1.58 -15.44 5.43
N LYS A 111 1.16 -16.12 4.34
CA LYS A 111 2.03 -16.39 3.20
C LYS A 111 2.52 -15.12 2.51
N ILE A 112 1.65 -14.14 2.28
CA ILE A 112 2.03 -12.83 1.70
C ILE A 112 2.98 -12.07 2.62
N LYS A 113 2.73 -12.06 3.94
CA LYS A 113 3.62 -11.41 4.93
C LYS A 113 4.98 -12.08 4.94
N GLU A 114 5.03 -13.40 4.90
CA GLU A 114 6.26 -14.19 4.86
C GLU A 114 7.04 -13.95 3.55
N ASP A 115 6.35 -13.92 2.41
CA ASP A 115 6.97 -13.64 1.12
C ASP A 115 7.51 -12.19 1.04
N ASN A 116 6.79 -11.23 1.61
CA ASN A 116 7.26 -9.84 1.72
C ASN A 116 8.48 -9.71 2.65
N ARG A 117 8.49 -10.44 3.77
CA ARG A 117 9.67 -10.53 4.66
C ARG A 117 10.88 -11.08 3.91
N LYS A 118 10.72 -12.20 3.19
CA LYS A 118 11.77 -12.80 2.37
C LYS A 118 12.26 -11.87 1.27
N ARG A 119 11.36 -11.13 0.59
CA ARG A 119 11.75 -10.13 -0.42
C ARG A 119 12.56 -8.99 0.19
N GLN A 120 12.15 -8.45 1.34
CA GLN A 120 12.90 -7.41 2.03
C GLN A 120 14.27 -7.92 2.50
N GLN A 121 14.36 -9.14 3.01
CA GLN A 121 15.62 -9.76 3.40
C GLN A 121 16.56 -9.90 2.19
N ARG A 122 16.09 -10.49 1.09
CA ARG A 122 16.88 -10.61 -0.16
C ARG A 122 17.34 -9.25 -0.70
N PHE A 123 16.52 -8.21 -0.55
CA PHE A 123 16.90 -6.85 -0.95
C PHE A 123 18.00 -6.27 -0.05
N ARG A 124 17.93 -6.51 1.27
CA ARG A 124 18.99 -6.11 2.22
C ARG A 124 20.28 -6.87 1.96
N ASP A 125 20.21 -8.19 1.78
CA ASP A 125 21.38 -9.03 1.51
C ASP A 125 22.10 -8.59 0.22
N LYS A 126 21.34 -8.29 -0.85
CA LYS A 126 21.90 -7.73 -2.10
C LYS A 126 22.55 -6.36 -1.93
N GLN A 127 22.00 -5.51 -1.06
CA GLN A 127 22.62 -4.22 -0.75
C GLN A 127 23.89 -4.36 0.11
N MET A 128 23.95 -5.35 1.01
CA MET A 128 25.18 -5.62 1.77
C MET A 128 26.29 -6.18 0.88
N ILE A 129 25.96 -7.11 -0.04
CA ILE A 129 26.93 -7.64 -1.03
C ILE A 129 27.49 -6.54 -1.93
N ASN A 130 26.66 -5.56 -2.33
CA ASN A 130 27.12 -4.41 -3.12
C ASN A 130 27.95 -3.40 -2.31
N ASN A 131 27.83 -3.37 -0.97
CA ASN A 131 28.68 -2.53 -0.12
C ASN A 131 30.00 -3.25 0.24
N ASP A 132 30.00 -4.57 0.39
CA ASP A 132 31.20 -5.38 0.68
C ASP A 132 32.14 -5.53 -0.53
N THR A 133 31.65 -5.28 -1.74
CA THR A 133 32.49 -5.20 -2.96
C THR A 133 33.19 -3.85 -3.11
N VAL A 134 32.78 -2.81 -2.38
CA VAL A 134 33.45 -1.48 -2.41
C VAL A 134 34.59 -1.37 -1.37
N THR A 135 34.67 -2.30 -0.41
CA THR A 135 35.74 -2.33 0.60
C THR A 135 36.96 -3.16 0.21
N LEU A 136 36.84 -4.09 -0.74
CA LEU A 136 37.98 -4.94 -1.17
C LEU A 136 38.88 -4.28 -2.22
N ASP A 137 38.41 -3.28 -2.97
CA ASP A 137 39.23 -2.55 -3.97
C ASP A 137 40.01 -1.36 -3.39
N ASN A 138 39.80 -0.99 -2.12
CA ASN A 138 40.48 0.16 -1.50
C ASN A 138 41.81 -0.18 -0.78
N ALA A 139 42.30 -1.42 -0.91
CA ALA A 139 43.57 -1.83 -0.29
C ALA A 139 44.79 -1.65 -1.20
N GLU A 140 44.63 -1.56 -2.52
CA GLU A 140 45.78 -1.46 -3.46
C GLU A 140 46.02 -0.04 -4.02
N ASP A 141 45.05 0.87 -3.92
CA ASP A 141 45.16 2.22 -4.48
C ASP A 141 45.75 3.29 -3.52
N LYS A 142 46.27 2.87 -2.36
CA LYS A 142 46.99 3.78 -1.44
C LYS A 142 48.48 3.93 -1.71
N ASN A 143 49.08 3.08 -2.56
CA ASN A 143 50.54 3.06 -2.72
C ASN A 143 51.03 3.73 -4.03
N ARG A 144 50.14 4.26 -4.87
CA ARG A 144 50.50 4.97 -6.12
C ARG A 144 50.44 6.49 -6.01
N GLU A 145 49.66 7.05 -5.09
CA GLU A 145 49.56 8.51 -4.92
C GLU A 145 50.69 9.12 -4.08
N GLU A 146 51.42 8.33 -3.29
CA GLU A 146 52.48 8.85 -2.42
C GLU A 146 53.82 9.09 -3.16
N LYS A 147 54.02 8.50 -4.34
CA LYS A 147 55.21 8.77 -5.17
C LYS A 147 55.14 10.07 -5.98
N ILE A 148 53.95 10.63 -6.23
CA ILE A 148 53.80 11.84 -7.05
C ILE A 148 53.96 13.12 -6.23
N ARG A 149 53.88 13.04 -4.88
CA ARG A 149 54.03 14.24 -4.01
C ARG A 149 55.46 14.60 -3.65
N ILE A 150 56.45 13.73 -3.87
CA ILE A 150 57.84 13.97 -3.47
C ILE A 150 58.67 14.67 -4.58
N GLU A 151 58.24 14.63 -5.84
CA GLU A 151 58.98 15.29 -6.95
C GLU A 151 58.62 16.76 -7.17
N ASN A 152 57.57 17.30 -6.53
CA ASN A 152 57.13 18.69 -6.75
C ASN A 152 57.56 19.68 -5.65
N ASP A 153 58.31 19.24 -4.63
CA ASP A 153 58.75 20.11 -3.51
C ASP A 153 60.24 20.48 -3.56
N SER A 154 60.92 20.22 -4.69
CA SER A 154 62.28 20.72 -4.94
C SER A 154 62.28 21.80 -6.02
N GLY A 155 61.89 23.03 -5.66
CA GLY A 155 62.02 24.13 -6.62
C GLY A 155 61.51 25.51 -6.17
N PHE A 156 62.28 26.19 -5.30
CA PHE A 156 62.39 27.66 -5.15
C PHE A 156 61.14 28.41 -4.65
N LYS A 157 61.22 29.48 -3.85
CA LYS A 157 62.27 30.19 -3.10
C LYS A 157 61.52 31.25 -2.27
N ASP A 158 62.00 31.53 -1.06
CA ASP A 158 62.47 32.87 -0.64
C ASP A 158 63.48 32.70 0.51
#